data_AF-X8IRI1-F1
#
_entry.id   AF-X8IRI1-F1
#
_cell.length_a   1.000
_cell.length_b   1.000
_cell.length_c   1.000
_cell.angle_alpha   90.00
_cell.angle_beta   90.00
_cell.angle_gamma   90.00
#
_symmetry.space_group_name_H-M   'P 1'
#
loop_
_entity.id
_entity.type
_entity.pdbx_description
1 polymer ?
#
loop_
_entity_poly.entity_id
_entity_poly.type
_entity_poly.pdbx_seq_one_letter_code
_entity_poly.pdbx_strand_id
1 'polypeptide(L)'
;MRTLHSYGKSMAVIITFLLALMMLMPPNMAYAASTYTATGTESGADIAAIIAGTKPDASGNPYDSVEFPAGNYKYDLPDSVIISRPVKVKADTGAKVEFKGGSFRAHNNSADITFTGAGSFEMNNLNSYGFFSSNVNAKFNFDHTDFTIDGAKNFGIYAFGGCTMNIKGGSFTVKNCSNTGNEGGIEFDKGKLNVSDGAQLIVENNGNGNFGDIYMNGAMEVTGAKTKVIINESKAGFSGYGMVLAGGGTLKVDAGSVDINTSAAGRGINAGSNATNTIDLVNGAKLNVTANGGIATSGIRRAKVSVKGGSVLDVKGYSYAFDGSLLEASDRALVTLNGKVMDNASLKVFTGGTNGSTIMGGSVLENYKTSVVNGVVTENPAGNHLDNQPVNAAGEKLMRFDLKNFENSNIDITADPGNAAHPAYTYRVGKNHDGTAYVWAPAVEVRFWQSKEALDKDEADKMIASLSTIRGNKLGFVGAKVPEAPKAPAGKVFSHWVNANTGRAFDSNAAFSEQRTNVYPVYKDVPAGGNNSTKKVVKVHKVSPRTGDASMIFLYGGLVVGAVVVLMVLIKIRRRA
;
A
#
# COMPACT_ATOMS: atom_id res chain seq x y z
N MET A 1 -57.19 3.65 62.01
CA MET A 1 -56.69 3.48 60.64
C MET A 1 -57.76 4.03 59.68
N ARG A 2 -57.83 5.28 59.21
CA ARG A 2 -56.80 6.31 58.88
C ARG A 2 -55.68 5.76 58.00
N THR A 3 -56.00 5.31 56.79
CA THR A 3 -55.03 5.18 55.67
C THR A 3 -55.62 4.92 54.27
N LEU A 4 -56.94 4.73 54.07
CA LEU A 4 -57.47 4.50 52.71
C LEU A 4 -58.17 5.69 52.02
N HIS A 5 -58.55 6.76 52.74
CA HIS A 5 -59.27 7.89 52.13
C HIS A 5 -58.38 9.00 51.57
N SER A 6 -57.06 8.98 51.81
CA SER A 6 -56.15 10.02 51.28
C SER A 6 -55.53 9.66 49.91
N TYR A 7 -55.51 8.39 49.51
CA TYR A 7 -54.92 7.99 48.22
C TYR A 7 -55.82 8.31 47.02
N GLY A 8 -57.15 8.30 47.19
CA GLY A 8 -58.09 8.62 46.11
C GLY A 8 -58.06 10.09 45.68
N LYS A 9 -57.86 11.02 46.62
CA LYS A 9 -57.75 12.45 46.30
C LYS A 9 -56.40 12.81 45.69
N SER A 10 -55.31 12.20 46.16
CA SER A 10 -53.97 12.41 45.58
C SER A 10 -53.86 11.79 44.19
N MET A 11 -54.43 10.60 43.94
CA MET A 11 -54.42 10.01 42.61
C MET A 11 -55.33 10.77 41.62
N ALA A 12 -56.49 11.26 42.06
CA ALA A 12 -57.35 12.11 41.24
C ALA A 12 -56.66 13.44 40.88
N VAL A 13 -55.94 14.06 41.81
CA VAL A 13 -55.16 15.28 41.52
C VAL A 13 -54.00 14.99 40.57
N ILE A 14 -53.30 13.87 40.72
CA ILE A 14 -52.22 13.46 39.80
C ILE A 14 -52.77 13.18 38.40
N ILE A 15 -53.91 12.48 38.27
CA ILE A 15 -54.55 12.20 36.98
C ILE A 15 -55.07 13.48 36.33
N THR A 16 -55.66 14.39 37.12
CA THR A 16 -56.13 15.69 36.61
C THR A 16 -54.96 16.58 36.21
N PHE A 17 -53.83 16.53 36.93
CA PHE A 17 -52.61 17.24 36.57
C PHE A 17 -51.94 16.63 35.33
N LEU A 18 -51.94 15.30 35.16
CA LEU A 18 -51.48 14.65 33.93
C LEU A 18 -52.39 14.97 32.74
N LEU A 19 -53.72 14.97 32.92
CA LEU A 19 -54.66 15.37 31.87
C LEU A 19 -54.50 16.86 31.50
N ALA A 20 -54.34 17.74 32.49
CA ALA A 20 -54.08 19.16 32.25
C ALA A 20 -52.72 19.37 31.56
N LEU A 21 -51.69 18.61 31.93
CA LEU A 21 -50.38 18.62 31.26
C LEU A 21 -50.48 18.09 29.83
N MET A 22 -51.30 17.05 29.59
CA MET A 22 -51.60 16.54 28.26
C MET A 22 -52.44 17.50 27.39
N MET A 23 -53.32 18.29 28.00
CA MET A 23 -54.09 19.35 27.34
C MET A 23 -53.29 20.65 27.14
N LEU A 24 -52.20 20.84 27.90
CA LEU A 24 -51.22 21.93 27.74
C LEU A 24 -50.07 21.56 26.79
N MET A 25 -49.99 20.30 26.35
CA MET A 25 -49.11 19.95 25.24
C MET A 25 -49.67 20.61 23.97
N PRO A 26 -48.88 21.45 23.26
CA PRO A 26 -49.28 21.95 21.96
C PRO A 26 -49.65 20.77 21.05
N PRO A 27 -50.70 20.87 20.21
CA PRO A 27 -51.13 19.78 19.32
C PRO A 27 -50.07 19.29 18.30
N ASN A 28 -48.85 19.83 18.33
CA ASN A 28 -47.74 19.51 17.42
C ASN A 28 -46.56 18.81 18.13
N MET A 29 -46.78 17.68 18.80
CA MET A 29 -45.67 16.86 19.35
C MET A 29 -45.59 15.43 18.80
N ALA A 30 -46.04 15.23 17.57
CA ALA A 30 -45.56 14.14 16.73
C ALA A 30 -45.07 14.75 15.41
N TYR A 31 -43.77 15.05 15.32
CA TYR A 31 -43.14 15.36 14.03
C TYR A 31 -43.14 14.07 13.21
N ALA A 32 -44.19 13.85 12.43
CA ALA A 32 -44.20 12.82 11.40
C ALA A 32 -43.32 13.33 10.26
N ALA A 33 -42.28 12.56 9.91
CA ALA A 33 -41.38 12.95 8.85
C ALA A 33 -42.17 13.24 7.56
N SER A 34 -42.10 14.46 7.06
CA SER A 34 -42.93 14.90 5.93
C SER A 34 -42.24 14.57 4.61
N THR A 35 -43.02 14.00 3.68
CA THR A 35 -42.53 13.57 2.37
C THR A 35 -43.28 14.30 1.27
N TYR A 36 -42.52 14.86 0.32
CA TYR A 36 -43.06 15.36 -0.93
C TYR A 36 -42.88 14.31 -2.02
N THR A 37 -43.95 13.96 -2.72
CA THR A 37 -43.88 13.06 -3.89
C THR A 37 -43.94 13.88 -5.16
N ALA A 38 -42.88 13.82 -5.97
CA ALA A 38 -42.78 14.52 -7.22
C ALA A 38 -43.77 13.99 -8.26
N THR A 39 -44.49 14.93 -8.87
CA THR A 39 -45.52 14.70 -9.89
C THR A 39 -44.95 14.81 -11.31
N GLY A 40 -43.80 15.49 -11.47
CA GLY A 40 -43.21 15.80 -12.78
C GLY A 40 -43.83 17.04 -13.45
N THR A 41 -44.77 17.71 -12.77
CA THR A 41 -45.40 18.95 -13.23
C THR A 41 -44.82 20.19 -12.57
N GLU A 42 -43.96 20.02 -11.56
CA GLU A 42 -43.30 21.13 -10.88
C GLU A 42 -42.40 21.90 -11.85
N SER A 43 -42.36 23.23 -11.72
CA SER A 43 -41.29 23.99 -12.35
C SER A 43 -39.94 23.67 -11.69
N GLY A 44 -38.83 23.94 -12.37
CA GLY A 44 -37.51 23.79 -11.77
C GLY A 44 -37.29 24.68 -10.54
N ALA A 45 -37.90 25.86 -10.50
CA ALA A 45 -37.88 26.73 -9.32
C ALA A 45 -38.68 26.14 -8.15
N ASP A 46 -39.83 25.51 -8.43
CA ASP A 46 -40.66 24.87 -7.41
C ASP A 46 -39.95 23.68 -6.77
N ILE A 47 -39.39 22.76 -7.58
CA ILE A 47 -38.70 21.59 -7.04
C ILE A 47 -37.44 22.01 -6.26
N ALA A 48 -36.72 23.03 -6.73
CA ALA A 48 -35.58 23.61 -6.02
C ALA A 48 -36.00 24.16 -4.65
N ALA A 49 -37.10 24.90 -4.58
CA ALA A 49 -37.61 25.47 -3.33
C ALA A 49 -38.08 24.39 -2.34
N ILE A 50 -38.67 23.30 -2.83
CA ILE A 50 -39.07 22.14 -2.02
C ILE A 50 -37.84 21.45 -1.43
N ILE A 51 -36.83 21.15 -2.26
CA ILE A 51 -35.58 20.53 -1.81
C ILE A 51 -34.85 21.44 -0.81
N ALA A 52 -34.74 22.74 -1.10
CA ALA A 52 -34.15 23.72 -0.18
C ALA A 52 -34.93 23.87 1.13
N GLY A 53 -36.23 23.55 1.14
CA GLY A 53 -37.14 23.72 2.27
C GLY A 53 -37.70 25.14 2.40
N THR A 54 -37.56 25.97 1.37
CA THR A 54 -38.16 27.32 1.33
C THR A 54 -39.62 27.28 0.89
N LYS A 55 -40.06 26.17 0.28
CA LYS A 55 -41.47 25.85 0.05
C LYS A 55 -41.91 24.75 1.04
N PRO A 56 -42.57 25.10 2.15
CA PRO A 56 -42.93 24.14 3.18
C PRO A 56 -44.18 23.31 2.80
N ASP A 57 -44.47 22.31 3.62
CA ASP A 57 -45.72 21.58 3.63
C ASP A 57 -46.90 22.44 4.13
N ALA A 58 -48.11 21.87 4.12
CA ALA A 58 -49.32 22.55 4.57
C ALA A 58 -49.29 22.95 6.07
N SER A 59 -48.40 22.35 6.86
CA SER A 59 -48.20 22.68 8.27
C SER A 59 -47.12 23.74 8.49
N GLY A 60 -46.50 24.25 7.41
CA GLY A 60 -45.43 25.24 7.46
C GLY A 60 -44.04 24.65 7.71
N ASN A 61 -43.89 23.33 7.69
CA ASN A 61 -42.59 22.66 7.92
C ASN A 61 -41.91 22.30 6.58
N PRO A 62 -40.57 22.33 6.50
CA PRO A 62 -39.87 21.82 5.32
C PRO A 62 -40.02 20.29 5.21
N TYR A 63 -40.07 19.78 3.97
CA TYR A 63 -40.12 18.33 3.73
C TYR A 63 -38.81 17.63 4.08
N ASP A 64 -38.85 16.57 4.88
CA ASP A 64 -37.68 15.76 5.21
C ASP A 64 -37.20 14.92 4.02
N SER A 65 -38.13 14.48 3.17
CA SER A 65 -37.86 13.67 1.98
C SER A 65 -38.57 14.23 0.74
N VAL A 66 -37.88 14.21 -0.40
CA VAL A 66 -38.43 14.47 -1.72
C VAL A 66 -38.25 13.21 -2.54
N GLU A 67 -39.35 12.55 -2.88
CA GLU A 67 -39.35 11.26 -3.57
C GLU A 67 -39.82 11.38 -5.01
N PHE A 68 -39.07 10.78 -5.93
CA PHE A 68 -39.39 10.64 -7.34
C PHE A 68 -39.78 9.20 -7.61
N PRO A 69 -41.09 8.90 -7.76
CA PRO A 69 -41.56 7.59 -8.21
C PRO A 69 -41.02 7.19 -9.59
N ALA A 70 -41.33 5.97 -10.04
CA ALA A 70 -40.98 5.54 -11.40
C ALA A 70 -41.52 6.53 -12.46
N GLY A 71 -40.63 7.05 -13.30
CA GLY A 71 -40.97 8.11 -14.24
C GLY A 71 -39.75 8.85 -14.78
N ASN A 72 -39.98 9.79 -15.70
CA ASN A 72 -38.95 10.69 -16.22
C ASN A 72 -39.24 12.11 -15.74
N TYR A 73 -38.28 12.72 -15.07
CA TYR A 73 -38.40 14.05 -14.47
C TYR A 73 -37.31 14.94 -15.05
N LYS A 74 -37.67 16.14 -15.50
CA LYS A 74 -36.73 17.09 -16.09
C LYS A 74 -36.99 18.48 -15.52
N TYR A 75 -35.98 19.03 -14.86
CA TYR A 75 -36.09 20.31 -14.18
C TYR A 75 -34.97 21.25 -14.58
N ASP A 76 -35.34 22.37 -15.20
CA ASP A 76 -34.43 23.49 -15.45
C ASP A 76 -34.34 24.35 -14.19
N LEU A 77 -33.24 24.19 -13.44
CA LEU A 77 -32.98 24.94 -12.21
C LEU A 77 -32.44 26.33 -12.60
N PRO A 78 -33.20 27.42 -12.40
CA PRO A 78 -32.77 28.75 -12.83
C PRO A 78 -31.57 29.25 -12.01
N ASP A 79 -31.54 28.88 -10.73
CA ASP A 79 -30.51 29.27 -9.76
C ASP A 79 -29.98 28.05 -9.01
N SER A 80 -28.90 28.26 -8.25
CA SER A 80 -28.37 27.21 -7.38
C SER A 80 -29.32 26.91 -6.21
N VAL A 81 -29.52 25.63 -5.93
CA VAL A 81 -30.31 25.13 -4.81
C VAL A 81 -29.49 25.25 -3.54
N ILE A 82 -29.81 26.26 -2.72
CA ILE A 82 -29.13 26.51 -1.44
C ILE A 82 -29.79 25.67 -0.35
N ILE A 83 -29.10 24.64 0.11
CA ILE A 83 -29.59 23.72 1.13
C ILE A 83 -28.85 23.96 2.44
N SER A 84 -29.65 24.14 3.49
CA SER A 84 -29.19 24.57 4.81
C SER A 84 -29.74 23.70 5.94
N ARG A 85 -30.12 22.48 5.60
CA ARG A 85 -30.85 21.54 6.47
C ARG A 85 -30.58 20.10 6.03
N PRO A 86 -30.89 19.12 6.88
CA PRO A 86 -30.99 17.73 6.45
C PRO A 86 -32.14 17.57 5.44
N VAL A 87 -31.90 16.81 4.37
CA VAL A 87 -32.92 16.45 3.40
C VAL A 87 -32.53 15.17 2.67
N LYS A 88 -33.52 14.31 2.41
CA LYS A 88 -33.38 13.15 1.53
C LYS A 88 -34.02 13.46 0.18
N VAL A 89 -33.31 13.15 -0.90
CA VAL A 89 -33.78 13.24 -2.29
C VAL A 89 -33.68 11.84 -2.86
N LYS A 90 -34.83 11.19 -3.08
CA LYS A 90 -34.90 9.75 -3.37
C LYS A 90 -35.48 9.51 -4.76
N ALA A 91 -34.73 8.80 -5.60
CA ALA A 91 -35.20 8.31 -6.89
C ALA A 91 -35.56 6.82 -6.76
N ASP A 92 -36.85 6.50 -6.87
CA ASP A 92 -37.31 5.12 -6.78
C ASP A 92 -36.90 4.31 -8.01
N THR A 93 -37.06 2.98 -7.92
CA THR A 93 -36.76 2.09 -9.03
C THR A 93 -37.51 2.53 -10.29
N GLY A 94 -36.78 2.73 -11.39
CA GLY A 94 -37.33 3.20 -12.66
C GLY A 94 -37.50 4.72 -12.78
N ALA A 95 -37.16 5.50 -11.75
CA ALA A 95 -37.09 6.95 -11.83
C ALA A 95 -35.82 7.43 -12.55
N LYS A 96 -35.97 8.41 -13.43
CA LYS A 96 -34.87 9.12 -14.10
C LYS A 96 -35.05 10.62 -13.89
N VAL A 97 -34.19 11.21 -13.07
CA VAL A 97 -34.29 12.62 -12.65
C VAL A 97 -33.16 13.43 -13.26
N GLU A 98 -33.50 14.40 -14.09
CA GLU A 98 -32.56 15.28 -14.79
C GLU A 98 -32.68 16.71 -14.24
N PHE A 99 -31.57 17.25 -13.73
CA PHE A 99 -31.45 18.64 -13.27
C PHE A 99 -30.53 19.43 -14.21
N LYS A 100 -30.98 20.59 -14.70
CA LYS A 100 -30.19 21.46 -15.60
C LYS A 100 -29.92 22.83 -15.00
N GLY A 101 -28.80 23.45 -15.38
CA GLY A 101 -28.49 24.83 -15.01
C GLY A 101 -27.90 24.99 -13.60
N GLY A 102 -28.75 25.14 -12.59
CA GLY A 102 -28.36 25.37 -11.19
C GLY A 102 -27.52 24.27 -10.54
N SER A 103 -26.70 24.65 -9.55
CA SER A 103 -25.88 23.74 -8.72
C SER A 103 -26.56 23.40 -7.39
N PHE A 104 -26.16 22.31 -6.72
CA PHE A 104 -26.54 22.06 -5.32
C PHE A 104 -25.47 22.61 -4.37
N ARG A 105 -25.88 23.46 -3.42
CA ARG A 105 -24.96 24.14 -2.50
C ARG A 105 -25.32 23.88 -1.05
N ALA A 106 -24.35 23.43 -0.26
CA ALA A 106 -24.49 23.35 1.18
C ALA A 106 -23.92 24.63 1.82
N HIS A 107 -24.77 25.39 2.53
CA HIS A 107 -24.42 26.75 2.97
C HIS A 107 -24.25 26.90 4.50
N ASN A 108 -24.53 25.88 5.32
CA ASN A 108 -24.42 25.98 6.78
C ASN A 108 -24.07 24.65 7.47
N ASN A 109 -23.87 24.71 8.79
CA ASN A 109 -23.35 23.60 9.61
C ASN A 109 -24.31 22.41 9.79
N SER A 110 -25.57 22.54 9.34
CA SER A 110 -26.62 21.53 9.53
C SER A 110 -27.02 20.83 8.22
N ALA A 111 -26.36 21.15 7.11
CA ALA A 111 -26.66 20.54 5.82
C ALA A 111 -26.15 19.09 5.78
N ASP A 112 -27.09 18.13 5.84
CA ASP A 112 -26.85 16.71 5.63
C ASP A 112 -27.75 16.22 4.49
N ILE A 113 -27.21 16.27 3.28
CA ILE A 113 -27.98 16.14 2.04
C ILE A 113 -27.75 14.74 1.49
N THR A 114 -28.80 13.96 1.36
CA THR A 114 -28.71 12.56 0.94
C THR A 114 -29.47 12.32 -0.35
N PHE A 115 -28.77 11.93 -1.41
CA PHE A 115 -29.33 11.37 -2.63
C PHE A 115 -29.35 9.84 -2.51
N THR A 116 -30.48 9.21 -2.80
CA THR A 116 -30.63 7.76 -2.59
C THR A 116 -31.65 7.12 -3.55
N GLY A 117 -31.70 5.79 -3.53
CA GLY A 117 -32.69 4.99 -4.24
C GLY A 117 -32.16 4.40 -5.54
N ALA A 118 -32.81 3.34 -6.01
CA ALA A 118 -32.38 2.55 -7.15
C ALA A 118 -32.71 3.18 -8.52
N GLY A 119 -33.27 4.39 -8.54
CA GLY A 119 -33.36 5.22 -9.74
C GLY A 119 -32.03 5.91 -10.05
N SER A 120 -32.07 6.83 -11.01
CA SER A 120 -30.89 7.57 -11.46
C SER A 120 -31.09 9.09 -11.42
N PHE A 121 -30.04 9.80 -11.06
CA PHE A 121 -29.94 11.25 -11.16
C PHE A 121 -28.90 11.65 -12.21
N GLU A 122 -29.22 12.69 -12.97
CA GLU A 122 -28.30 13.32 -13.91
C GLU A 122 -28.33 14.84 -13.72
N MET A 123 -27.14 15.44 -13.65
CA MET A 123 -26.96 16.88 -13.71
C MET A 123 -26.22 17.22 -15.00
N ASN A 124 -26.81 18.09 -15.83
CA ASN A 124 -26.17 18.52 -17.08
C ASN A 124 -26.34 20.01 -17.37
N ASN A 125 -25.51 20.51 -18.29
CA ASN A 125 -25.49 21.92 -18.73
C ASN A 125 -25.46 22.91 -17.54
N LEU A 126 -24.53 22.70 -16.62
CA LEU A 126 -24.52 23.43 -15.35
C LEU A 126 -23.83 24.78 -15.50
N ASN A 127 -24.41 25.80 -14.87
CA ASN A 127 -23.95 27.18 -14.94
C ASN A 127 -22.63 27.44 -14.18
N SER A 128 -22.28 26.58 -13.22
CA SER A 128 -21.04 26.67 -12.45
C SER A 128 -20.55 25.29 -12.01
N TYR A 129 -21.02 24.82 -10.86
CA TYR A 129 -20.63 23.55 -10.24
C TYR A 129 -21.77 22.52 -10.33
N GLY A 130 -21.48 21.23 -10.12
CA GLY A 130 -22.51 20.25 -9.74
C GLY A 130 -22.85 20.39 -8.27
N PHE A 131 -21.87 20.09 -7.42
CA PHE A 131 -21.95 20.25 -5.97
C PHE A 131 -20.92 21.25 -5.46
N PHE A 132 -21.34 22.12 -4.55
CA PHE A 132 -20.46 23.09 -3.91
C PHE A 132 -20.72 23.18 -2.41
N SER A 133 -19.64 23.29 -1.63
CA SER A 133 -19.71 23.70 -0.23
C SER A 133 -18.45 24.45 0.16
N SER A 134 -18.62 25.47 1.00
CA SER A 134 -17.52 26.14 1.71
C SER A 134 -17.50 25.82 3.22
N ASN A 135 -18.30 24.85 3.65
CA ASN A 135 -18.58 24.58 5.07
C ASN A 135 -17.99 23.24 5.54
N VAL A 136 -17.18 23.28 6.60
CA VAL A 136 -16.51 22.13 7.24
C VAL A 136 -17.45 20.99 7.67
N ASN A 137 -18.70 21.30 8.00
CA ASN A 137 -19.64 20.33 8.57
C ASN A 137 -20.69 19.84 7.58
N ALA A 138 -20.74 20.44 6.39
CA ALA A 138 -21.68 20.01 5.36
C ALA A 138 -21.37 18.59 4.88
N LYS A 139 -22.42 17.81 4.65
CA LYS A 139 -22.34 16.46 4.11
C LYS A 139 -23.18 16.31 2.85
N PHE A 140 -22.57 15.72 1.83
CA PHE A 140 -23.27 15.17 0.68
C PHE A 140 -23.14 13.64 0.73
N ASN A 141 -24.26 12.93 0.78
CA ASN A 141 -24.29 11.48 0.76
C ASN A 141 -24.97 11.00 -0.52
N PHE A 142 -24.34 10.04 -1.19
CA PHE A 142 -24.91 9.29 -2.30
C PHE A 142 -25.01 7.85 -1.84
N ASP A 143 -26.22 7.40 -1.55
CA ASP A 143 -26.50 6.13 -0.87
C ASP A 143 -27.31 5.20 -1.76
N HIS A 144 -26.61 4.22 -2.35
CA HIS A 144 -27.11 3.22 -3.28
C HIS A 144 -27.85 3.82 -4.47
N THR A 145 -27.27 4.85 -5.08
CA THR A 145 -27.87 5.61 -6.18
C THR A 145 -26.91 5.72 -7.35
N ASP A 146 -27.44 5.73 -8.56
CA ASP A 146 -26.69 6.13 -9.75
C ASP A 146 -26.79 7.64 -9.94
N PHE A 147 -25.65 8.32 -10.01
CA PHE A 147 -25.58 9.77 -10.14
C PHE A 147 -24.54 10.16 -11.19
N THR A 148 -24.92 11.00 -12.14
CA THR A 148 -24.00 11.53 -13.16
C THR A 148 -23.97 13.05 -13.14
N ILE A 149 -22.77 13.62 -13.19
CA ILE A 149 -22.54 15.04 -13.50
C ILE A 149 -21.83 15.11 -14.85
N ASP A 150 -22.48 15.73 -15.83
CA ASP A 150 -21.97 15.86 -17.19
C ASP A 150 -22.00 17.33 -17.64
N GLY A 151 -20.83 17.95 -17.79
CA GLY A 151 -20.77 19.31 -18.35
C GLY A 151 -20.99 20.42 -17.33
N ALA A 152 -20.21 20.44 -16.24
CA ALA A 152 -20.11 21.63 -15.38
C ALA A 152 -19.10 22.64 -15.96
N LYS A 153 -19.46 23.94 -15.99
CA LYS A 153 -18.54 24.98 -16.47
C LYS A 153 -17.25 25.06 -15.63
N ASN A 154 -17.39 24.91 -14.32
CA ASN A 154 -16.30 24.78 -13.34
C ASN A 154 -16.21 23.31 -12.90
N PHE A 155 -15.87 23.04 -11.65
CA PHE A 155 -15.79 21.68 -11.10
C PHE A 155 -17.14 20.95 -11.11
N GLY A 156 -17.12 19.63 -11.32
CA GLY A 156 -18.27 18.80 -10.98
C GLY A 156 -18.54 18.84 -9.48
N ILE A 157 -17.48 18.77 -8.67
CA ILE A 157 -17.55 18.89 -7.21
C ILE A 157 -16.49 19.87 -6.73
N TYR A 158 -16.88 20.87 -5.95
CA TYR A 158 -15.96 21.75 -5.26
C TYR A 158 -16.29 21.85 -3.76
N ALA A 159 -15.44 21.22 -2.97
CA ALA A 159 -15.50 21.13 -1.53
C ALA A 159 -14.41 22.00 -0.90
N PHE A 160 -14.72 23.29 -0.72
CA PHE A 160 -13.83 24.24 -0.09
C PHE A 160 -14.02 24.22 1.44
N GLY A 161 -12.92 24.27 2.19
CA GLY A 161 -12.99 24.47 3.63
C GLY A 161 -13.62 23.32 4.41
N GLY A 162 -13.40 22.06 4.02
CA GLY A 162 -13.57 20.93 4.96
C GLY A 162 -14.81 20.04 4.87
N CYS A 163 -15.70 20.20 3.89
CA CYS A 163 -16.92 19.39 3.81
C CYS A 163 -16.63 17.89 3.56
N THR A 164 -17.62 17.04 3.84
CA THR A 164 -17.52 15.59 3.60
C THR A 164 -18.47 15.15 2.49
N MET A 165 -17.98 14.33 1.58
CA MET A 165 -18.78 13.60 0.62
C MET A 165 -18.64 12.09 0.85
N ASN A 166 -19.78 11.40 0.89
CA ASN A 166 -19.84 9.95 1.04
C ASN A 166 -20.54 9.35 -0.18
N ILE A 167 -19.88 8.42 -0.86
CA ILE A 167 -20.44 7.63 -1.96
C ILE A 167 -20.48 6.17 -1.48
N LYS A 168 -21.68 5.61 -1.37
CA LYS A 168 -21.94 4.28 -0.81
C LYS A 168 -22.82 3.50 -1.76
N GLY A 169 -22.36 2.35 -2.25
CA GLY A 169 -23.06 1.63 -3.31
C GLY A 169 -23.30 2.48 -4.58
N GLY A 170 -23.95 1.89 -5.59
CA GLY A 170 -24.27 2.56 -6.85
C GLY A 170 -23.05 3.05 -7.65
N SER A 171 -23.32 3.85 -8.69
CA SER A 171 -22.29 4.50 -9.52
C SER A 171 -22.38 6.02 -9.42
N PHE A 172 -21.24 6.68 -9.21
CA PHE A 172 -21.11 8.12 -9.25
C PHE A 172 -20.14 8.54 -10.35
N THR A 173 -20.59 9.29 -11.34
CA THR A 173 -19.80 9.68 -12.51
C THR A 173 -19.65 11.18 -12.61
N VAL A 174 -18.42 11.66 -12.78
CA VAL A 174 -18.11 13.07 -13.10
C VAL A 174 -17.35 13.14 -14.41
N LYS A 175 -17.90 13.85 -15.40
CA LYS A 175 -17.28 13.95 -16.73
C LYS A 175 -17.53 15.31 -17.38
N ASN A 176 -16.65 15.66 -18.31
CA ASN A 176 -16.73 16.87 -19.14
C ASN A 176 -16.87 18.20 -18.35
N CYS A 177 -16.31 18.27 -17.14
CA CYS A 177 -16.32 19.45 -16.29
C CYS A 177 -15.08 20.34 -16.51
N SER A 178 -15.12 21.58 -16.03
CA SER A 178 -13.95 22.49 -15.95
C SER A 178 -13.33 22.83 -17.31
N ASN A 179 -14.17 23.25 -18.27
CA ASN A 179 -13.74 23.46 -19.66
C ASN A 179 -12.98 24.77 -19.91
N THR A 180 -12.89 25.68 -18.92
CA THR A 180 -12.40 27.06 -19.13
C THR A 180 -11.29 27.54 -18.19
N GLY A 181 -10.75 26.72 -17.29
CA GLY A 181 -9.72 27.18 -16.35
C GLY A 181 -8.81 26.08 -15.79
N ASN A 182 -8.13 26.38 -14.68
CA ASN A 182 -7.15 25.49 -14.05
C ASN A 182 -7.78 24.33 -13.25
N GLU A 183 -9.10 24.35 -13.09
CA GLU A 183 -9.92 23.50 -12.24
C GLU A 183 -9.86 22.01 -12.62
N GLY A 184 -9.87 21.14 -11.61
CA GLY A 184 -10.04 19.69 -11.78
C GLY A 184 -11.49 19.27 -11.97
N GLY A 185 -11.76 17.96 -12.07
CA GLY A 185 -13.14 17.45 -12.08
C GLY A 185 -13.77 17.50 -10.69
N ILE A 186 -12.98 17.06 -9.71
CA ILE A 186 -13.33 17.00 -8.30
C ILE A 186 -12.23 17.70 -7.50
N GLU A 187 -12.61 18.62 -6.62
CA GLU A 187 -11.67 19.28 -5.71
C GLU A 187 -12.18 19.26 -4.27
N PHE A 188 -11.33 18.76 -3.36
CA PHE A 188 -11.51 18.85 -1.92
C PHE A 188 -10.35 19.60 -1.29
N ASP A 189 -10.60 20.86 -0.91
CA ASP A 189 -9.69 21.65 -0.09
C ASP A 189 -10.06 21.48 1.40
N LYS A 190 -9.25 20.72 2.13
CA LYS A 190 -9.41 20.32 3.55
C LYS A 190 -10.58 19.37 3.84
N GLY A 191 -11.35 18.99 2.83
CA GLY A 191 -12.52 18.11 2.97
C GLY A 191 -12.22 16.62 2.94
N LYS A 192 -13.27 15.80 2.96
CA LYS A 192 -13.19 14.34 2.91
C LYS A 192 -14.02 13.76 1.77
N LEU A 193 -13.44 12.83 1.01
CA LEU A 193 -14.13 12.04 0.01
C LEU A 193 -14.06 10.56 0.40
N ASN A 194 -15.19 9.97 0.77
CA ASN A 194 -15.28 8.56 1.17
C ASN A 194 -16.04 7.79 0.10
N VAL A 195 -15.44 6.73 -0.43
CA VAL A 195 -16.05 5.81 -1.39
C VAL A 195 -16.09 4.43 -0.74
N SER A 196 -17.27 3.81 -0.63
CA SER A 196 -17.45 2.60 0.19
C SER A 196 -18.63 1.74 -0.26
N ASP A 197 -18.85 0.62 0.44
CA ASP A 197 -20.01 -0.26 0.29
C ASP A 197 -20.25 -0.74 -1.15
N GLY A 198 -19.17 -1.00 -1.90
CA GLY A 198 -19.26 -1.47 -3.29
C GLY A 198 -19.58 -0.38 -4.30
N ALA A 199 -19.49 0.90 -3.92
CA ALA A 199 -19.64 2.03 -4.83
C ALA A 199 -18.59 2.02 -5.95
N GLN A 200 -18.99 2.55 -7.10
CA GLN A 200 -18.09 2.90 -8.19
C GLN A 200 -18.04 4.41 -8.38
N LEU A 201 -16.88 5.04 -8.21
CA LEU A 201 -16.64 6.43 -8.62
C LEU A 201 -15.89 6.44 -9.95
N ILE A 202 -16.42 7.12 -10.95
CA ILE A 202 -15.82 7.26 -12.28
C ILE A 202 -15.57 8.73 -12.56
N VAL A 203 -14.33 9.08 -12.87
CA VAL A 203 -13.94 10.45 -13.24
C VAL A 203 -13.34 10.42 -14.64
N GLU A 204 -14.01 11.07 -15.58
CA GLU A 204 -13.61 11.15 -16.99
C GLU A 204 -13.56 12.63 -17.38
N ASN A 205 -12.65 13.36 -16.74
CA ASN A 205 -12.64 14.79 -16.90
C ASN A 205 -11.71 15.25 -18.03
N ASN A 206 -12.31 15.89 -19.03
CA ASN A 206 -11.59 16.41 -20.20
C ASN A 206 -11.18 17.89 -20.04
N GLY A 207 -11.47 18.52 -18.90
CA GLY A 207 -11.16 19.93 -18.65
C GLY A 207 -9.65 20.23 -18.70
N ASN A 208 -9.28 21.41 -19.17
CA ASN A 208 -7.87 21.80 -19.45
C ASN A 208 -7.04 22.14 -18.20
N GLY A 209 -7.55 21.87 -17.00
CA GLY A 209 -6.94 22.32 -15.75
C GLY A 209 -5.74 21.51 -15.25
N ASN A 210 -4.83 22.19 -14.53
CA ASN A 210 -3.58 21.66 -13.97
C ASN A 210 -3.76 20.95 -12.62
N PHE A 211 -4.94 21.04 -11.98
CA PHE A 211 -5.21 20.42 -10.66
C PHE A 211 -5.50 18.91 -10.72
N GLY A 212 -5.40 18.33 -11.92
CA GLY A 212 -5.72 16.93 -12.19
C GLY A 212 -7.22 16.65 -12.16
N ASP A 213 -7.61 15.40 -12.34
CA ASP A 213 -9.04 15.04 -12.36
C ASP A 213 -9.63 14.98 -10.96
N ILE A 214 -8.81 14.57 -9.99
CA ILE A 214 -9.09 14.70 -8.56
C ILE A 214 -7.97 15.50 -7.89
N TYR A 215 -8.34 16.60 -7.24
CA TYR A 215 -7.48 17.36 -6.34
C TYR A 215 -7.89 17.13 -4.88
N MET A 216 -6.94 16.65 -4.07
CA MET A 216 -7.12 16.41 -2.64
C MET A 216 -6.11 17.19 -1.82
N ASN A 217 -6.57 18.21 -1.11
CA ASN A 217 -5.89 18.84 0.03
C ASN A 217 -6.60 18.47 1.34
N GLY A 218 -7.06 17.23 1.44
CA GLY A 218 -7.84 16.69 2.55
C GLY A 218 -7.63 15.18 2.69
N ALA A 219 -8.69 14.40 2.89
CA ALA A 219 -8.56 12.94 2.95
C ALA A 219 -9.49 12.25 1.95
N MET A 220 -8.96 11.29 1.21
CA MET A 220 -9.75 10.37 0.41
C MET A 220 -9.62 8.96 1.00
N GLU A 221 -10.76 8.30 1.23
CA GLU A 221 -10.79 6.90 1.69
C GLU A 221 -11.62 6.05 0.72
N VAL A 222 -11.04 4.93 0.27
CA VAL A 222 -11.70 3.95 -0.61
C VAL A 222 -11.75 2.61 0.10
N THR A 223 -12.93 2.18 0.54
CA THR A 223 -13.07 1.06 1.47
C THR A 223 -13.97 -0.05 0.94
N GLY A 224 -13.53 -1.31 1.03
CA GLY A 224 -14.33 -2.51 0.76
C GLY A 224 -13.99 -3.20 -0.57
N ALA A 225 -14.00 -4.53 -0.58
CA ALA A 225 -13.48 -5.38 -1.67
C ALA A 225 -14.09 -5.17 -3.07
N LYS A 226 -15.33 -4.64 -3.13
CA LYS A 226 -16.03 -4.36 -4.39
C LYS A 226 -16.04 -2.88 -4.75
N THR A 227 -15.50 -2.03 -3.89
CA THR A 227 -15.47 -0.58 -4.08
C THR A 227 -14.37 -0.22 -5.06
N LYS A 228 -14.69 0.65 -6.02
CA LYS A 228 -13.79 1.00 -7.10
C LYS A 228 -13.81 2.49 -7.42
N VAL A 229 -12.63 3.07 -7.60
CA VAL A 229 -12.46 4.40 -8.18
C VAL A 229 -11.72 4.26 -9.50
N ILE A 230 -12.22 4.90 -10.55
CA ILE A 230 -11.63 4.92 -11.88
C ILE A 230 -11.41 6.39 -12.27
N ILE A 231 -10.18 6.72 -12.59
CA ILE A 231 -9.80 8.03 -13.14
C ILE A 231 -9.28 7.78 -14.55
N ASN A 232 -10.01 8.27 -15.55
CA ASN A 232 -9.64 8.22 -16.95
C ASN A 232 -9.25 9.62 -17.39
N GLU A 233 -7.94 9.90 -17.31
CA GLU A 233 -7.35 11.17 -17.68
C GLU A 233 -6.98 11.14 -19.17
N SER A 234 -7.65 11.98 -19.96
CA SER A 234 -7.55 12.01 -21.43
C SER A 234 -7.00 13.33 -21.99
N LYS A 235 -6.44 14.22 -21.15
CA LYS A 235 -6.00 15.54 -21.61
C LYS A 235 -4.77 15.40 -22.50
N ALA A 236 -4.73 16.23 -23.53
CA ALA A 236 -3.58 16.35 -24.42
C ALA A 236 -2.62 17.43 -23.88
N GLY A 237 -1.41 17.05 -23.47
CA GLY A 237 -0.35 17.98 -23.07
C GLY A 237 0.35 17.64 -21.74
N PHE A 238 1.51 18.27 -21.48
CA PHE A 238 2.45 17.90 -20.41
C PHE A 238 2.02 18.24 -18.97
N SER A 239 0.82 18.78 -18.75
CA SER A 239 0.42 19.37 -17.47
C SER A 239 -0.71 18.66 -16.74
N GLY A 240 -1.34 17.65 -17.34
CA GLY A 240 -2.42 16.87 -16.72
C GLY A 240 -1.92 15.86 -15.69
N TYR A 241 -2.61 15.79 -14.53
CA TYR A 241 -2.45 14.72 -13.54
C TYR A 241 -3.75 13.92 -13.43
N GLY A 242 -3.69 12.61 -13.23
CA GLY A 242 -4.88 11.87 -12.79
C GLY A 242 -5.32 12.32 -11.40
N MET A 243 -4.38 12.45 -10.47
CA MET A 243 -4.64 12.91 -9.11
C MET A 243 -3.55 13.84 -8.57
N VAL A 244 -3.96 14.84 -7.79
CA VAL A 244 -3.06 15.73 -7.03
C VAL A 244 -3.34 15.60 -5.54
N LEU A 245 -2.29 15.36 -4.74
CA LEU A 245 -2.32 15.40 -3.28
C LEU A 245 -1.56 16.65 -2.79
N ALA A 246 -2.26 17.70 -2.37
CA ALA A 246 -1.65 18.98 -1.97
C ALA A 246 -1.73 19.20 -0.45
N GLY A 247 -0.91 20.09 0.12
CA GLY A 247 -1.07 20.63 1.49
C GLY A 247 -1.28 19.66 2.67
N GLY A 248 -0.86 18.38 2.55
CA GLY A 248 -1.14 17.32 3.54
C GLY A 248 -2.27 16.34 3.15
N GLY A 249 -2.74 16.43 1.91
CA GLY A 249 -3.70 15.54 1.28
C GLY A 249 -3.27 14.06 1.32
N THR A 250 -4.22 13.19 1.60
CA THR A 250 -4.00 11.74 1.77
C THR A 250 -4.95 10.92 0.93
N LEU A 251 -4.47 9.76 0.47
CA LEU A 251 -5.27 8.69 -0.13
C LEU A 251 -5.09 7.43 0.69
N LYS A 252 -6.17 6.87 1.23
CA LYS A 252 -6.19 5.55 1.85
C LYS A 252 -7.08 4.62 1.06
N VAL A 253 -6.54 3.45 0.70
CA VAL A 253 -7.30 2.37 0.07
C VAL A 253 -7.27 1.17 1.02
N ASP A 254 -8.45 0.73 1.43
CA ASP A 254 -8.67 -0.34 2.41
C ASP A 254 -9.54 -1.43 1.78
N ALA A 255 -8.92 -2.53 1.34
CA ALA A 255 -9.53 -3.61 0.56
C ALA A 255 -10.14 -3.20 -0.82
N GLY A 256 -10.34 -1.90 -1.09
CA GLY A 256 -10.87 -1.39 -2.34
C GLY A 256 -9.86 -1.30 -3.48
N SER A 257 -10.27 -0.70 -4.59
CA SER A 257 -9.42 -0.52 -5.77
C SER A 257 -9.48 0.90 -6.34
N VAL A 258 -8.33 1.40 -6.78
CA VAL A 258 -8.19 2.67 -7.49
C VAL A 258 -7.40 2.42 -8.78
N ASP A 259 -8.01 2.72 -9.92
CA ASP A 259 -7.40 2.66 -11.24
C ASP A 259 -7.24 4.09 -11.78
N ILE A 260 -6.00 4.49 -12.05
CA ILE A 260 -5.66 5.77 -12.67
C ILE A 260 -5.07 5.47 -14.03
N ASN A 261 -5.80 5.83 -15.08
CA ASN A 261 -5.44 5.63 -16.46
C ASN A 261 -5.16 6.99 -17.09
N THR A 262 -3.92 7.25 -17.51
CA THR A 262 -3.51 8.52 -18.12
C THR A 262 -3.16 8.37 -19.59
N SER A 263 -3.30 9.46 -20.35
CA SER A 263 -2.86 9.52 -21.74
C SER A 263 -1.33 9.65 -21.85
N ALA A 264 -0.80 9.71 -23.09
CA ALA A 264 0.64 9.73 -23.36
C ALA A 264 1.39 10.96 -22.86
N ALA A 265 0.68 12.06 -22.65
CA ALA A 265 1.27 13.32 -22.22
C ALA A 265 1.12 13.56 -20.70
N GLY A 266 0.29 12.75 -20.02
CA GLY A 266 -0.11 12.96 -18.64
C GLY A 266 0.89 12.49 -17.57
N ARG A 267 0.50 12.64 -16.31
CA ARG A 267 1.20 12.17 -15.11
C ARG A 267 0.20 11.48 -14.20
N GLY A 268 0.60 10.44 -13.48
CA GLY A 268 -0.32 9.67 -12.62
C GLY A 268 -0.77 10.46 -11.40
N ILE A 269 0.00 10.35 -10.30
CA ILE A 269 -0.25 11.02 -9.03
C ILE A 269 0.86 12.01 -8.73
N ASN A 270 0.48 13.22 -8.31
CA ASN A 270 1.42 14.24 -7.88
C ASN A 270 1.12 14.73 -6.47
N ALA A 271 2.04 14.43 -5.55
CA ALA A 271 2.00 14.96 -4.21
C ALA A 271 2.81 16.26 -4.10
N GLY A 272 2.40 17.12 -3.16
CA GLY A 272 3.10 18.35 -2.80
C GLY A 272 4.41 18.09 -2.07
N SER A 273 4.41 17.14 -1.12
CA SER A 273 5.58 16.72 -0.36
C SER A 273 5.45 15.30 0.17
N ASN A 274 6.53 14.52 0.09
CA ASN A 274 6.59 13.16 0.63
C ASN A 274 6.71 13.14 2.17
N ALA A 275 6.81 14.30 2.82
CA ALA A 275 6.77 14.41 4.28
C ALA A 275 5.34 14.40 4.83
N THR A 276 4.37 14.92 4.05
CA THR A 276 3.01 15.17 4.54
C THR A 276 1.91 14.54 3.69
N ASN A 277 2.17 14.24 2.41
CA ASN A 277 1.20 13.61 1.53
C ASN A 277 1.43 12.10 1.48
N THR A 278 0.42 11.34 1.89
CA THR A 278 0.49 9.89 2.02
C THR A 278 -0.47 9.15 1.08
N ILE A 279 -0.04 7.97 0.65
CA ILE A 279 -0.84 6.97 -0.03
C ILE A 279 -0.71 5.67 0.77
N ASP A 280 -1.79 5.21 1.39
CA ASP A 280 -1.78 4.03 2.24
C ASP A 280 -2.67 2.91 1.66
N LEU A 281 -2.05 1.78 1.30
CA LEU A 281 -2.74 0.61 0.75
C LEU A 281 -2.74 -0.52 1.79
N VAL A 282 -3.93 -0.92 2.24
CA VAL A 282 -4.11 -1.90 3.33
C VAL A 282 -5.18 -2.96 3.01
N ASN A 283 -5.10 -4.09 3.71
CA ASN A 283 -6.12 -5.15 3.70
C ASN A 283 -6.52 -5.67 2.30
N GLY A 284 -5.54 -5.85 1.41
CA GLY A 284 -5.78 -6.35 0.05
C GLY A 284 -6.19 -5.27 -0.96
N ALA A 285 -5.96 -4.00 -0.62
CA ALA A 285 -6.20 -2.86 -1.50
C ALA A 285 -5.41 -2.96 -2.82
N LYS A 286 -5.90 -2.30 -3.86
CA LYS A 286 -5.22 -2.22 -5.17
C LYS A 286 -5.13 -0.78 -5.64
N LEU A 287 -3.94 -0.34 -6.04
CA LEU A 287 -3.71 0.91 -6.75
C LEU A 287 -2.97 0.62 -8.05
N ASN A 288 -3.62 0.87 -9.18
CA ASN A 288 -3.04 0.76 -10.51
C ASN A 288 -2.89 2.16 -11.10
N VAL A 289 -1.69 2.52 -11.53
CA VAL A 289 -1.37 3.79 -12.19
C VAL A 289 -0.73 3.48 -13.54
N THR A 290 -1.48 3.71 -14.62
CA THR A 290 -1.14 3.25 -15.96
C THR A 290 -1.17 4.40 -16.95
N ALA A 291 -0.08 4.58 -17.70
CA ALA A 291 -0.10 5.40 -18.92
C ALA A 291 -0.38 4.54 -20.16
N ASN A 292 -1.39 4.93 -20.94
CA ASN A 292 -1.90 4.16 -22.09
C ASN A 292 -1.32 4.56 -23.46
N GLY A 293 -0.45 5.57 -23.53
CA GLY A 293 0.25 5.92 -24.76
C GLY A 293 1.65 6.46 -24.47
N GLY A 294 2.61 6.31 -25.40
CA GLY A 294 3.98 6.81 -25.24
C GLY A 294 4.66 6.44 -23.91
N ILE A 295 5.79 7.07 -23.59
CA ILE A 295 6.38 6.98 -22.25
C ILE A 295 6.08 8.30 -21.54
N ALA A 296 5.01 8.32 -20.74
CA ALA A 296 4.60 9.50 -19.98
C ALA A 296 5.64 9.85 -18.90
N THR A 297 5.63 11.05 -18.31
CA THR A 297 6.79 11.51 -17.50
C THR A 297 6.91 10.78 -16.16
N SER A 298 5.92 10.93 -15.28
CA SER A 298 5.99 10.43 -13.90
C SER A 298 4.70 9.71 -13.50
N GLY A 299 4.84 8.52 -12.92
CA GLY A 299 3.75 7.71 -12.37
C GLY A 299 3.29 8.24 -11.03
N ILE A 300 4.05 7.99 -9.96
CA ILE A 300 3.80 8.58 -8.63
C ILE A 300 4.96 9.48 -8.23
N ARG A 301 4.65 10.76 -7.98
CA ARG A 301 5.63 11.79 -7.68
C ARG A 301 5.47 12.38 -6.28
N ARG A 302 6.59 12.55 -5.57
CA ARG A 302 6.72 13.25 -4.27
C ARG A 302 5.77 12.76 -3.19
N ALA A 303 5.33 11.50 -3.23
CA ALA A 303 4.42 10.94 -2.22
C ALA A 303 5.17 10.05 -1.23
N LYS A 304 4.65 9.91 -0.02
CA LYS A 304 4.98 8.76 0.85
C LYS A 304 3.94 7.67 0.61
N VAL A 305 4.37 6.48 0.21
CA VAL A 305 3.50 5.36 -0.13
C VAL A 305 3.75 4.21 0.82
N SER A 306 2.71 3.75 1.52
CA SER A 306 2.73 2.54 2.33
C SER A 306 1.92 1.43 1.67
N VAL A 307 2.48 0.24 1.55
CA VAL A 307 1.78 -0.94 0.99
C VAL A 307 1.90 -2.11 1.97
N LYS A 308 0.77 -2.61 2.49
CA LYS A 308 0.75 -3.67 3.50
C LYS A 308 -0.50 -4.54 3.43
N GLY A 309 -0.59 -5.59 4.24
CA GLY A 309 -1.78 -6.43 4.35
C GLY A 309 -2.21 -7.14 3.06
N GLY A 310 -1.27 -7.55 2.21
CA GLY A 310 -1.58 -8.21 0.94
C GLY A 310 -2.01 -7.28 -0.21
N SER A 311 -1.80 -5.97 -0.04
CA SER A 311 -2.20 -4.96 -1.03
C SER A 311 -1.26 -4.90 -2.23
N VAL A 312 -1.74 -4.34 -3.34
CA VAL A 312 -1.05 -4.28 -4.62
C VAL A 312 -0.88 -2.82 -5.07
N LEU A 313 0.33 -2.46 -5.49
CA LEU A 313 0.65 -1.24 -6.21
C LEU A 313 1.25 -1.60 -7.57
N ASP A 314 0.63 -1.18 -8.67
CA ASP A 314 1.17 -1.34 -10.03
C ASP A 314 1.30 0.04 -10.68
N VAL A 315 2.51 0.40 -11.12
CA VAL A 315 2.81 1.66 -11.82
C VAL A 315 3.53 1.36 -13.12
N LYS A 316 2.94 1.69 -14.27
CA LYS A 316 3.49 1.34 -15.59
C LYS A 316 3.21 2.35 -16.69
N GLY A 317 4.06 2.32 -17.72
CA GLY A 317 3.97 3.23 -18.88
C GLY A 317 4.64 4.60 -18.68
N TYR A 318 5.40 4.77 -17.58
CA TYR A 318 6.05 6.04 -17.24
C TYR A 318 7.58 5.96 -17.34
N SER A 319 8.23 7.06 -17.72
CA SER A 319 9.68 7.21 -17.70
C SER A 319 10.21 7.08 -16.28
N TYR A 320 9.50 7.69 -15.33
CA TYR A 320 9.73 7.59 -13.90
C TYR A 320 8.49 7.00 -13.24
N ALA A 321 8.49 5.69 -12.95
CA ALA A 321 7.38 5.10 -12.21
C ALA A 321 7.27 5.72 -10.81
N PHE A 322 8.41 6.10 -10.21
CA PHE A 322 8.47 6.65 -8.86
C PHE A 322 9.48 7.81 -8.77
N ASP A 323 8.97 9.03 -8.72
CA ASP A 323 9.73 10.29 -8.90
C ASP A 323 9.80 11.10 -7.60
N GLY A 324 10.94 11.06 -6.90
CA GLY A 324 11.13 11.79 -5.63
C GLY A 324 10.19 11.34 -4.51
N SER A 325 9.69 10.10 -4.58
CA SER A 325 8.73 9.52 -3.64
C SER A 325 9.41 8.56 -2.65
N LEU A 326 8.76 8.28 -1.52
CA LEU A 326 9.18 7.31 -0.51
C LEU A 326 8.24 6.10 -0.55
N LEU A 327 8.78 4.89 -0.62
CA LEU A 327 7.99 3.65 -0.59
C LEU A 327 8.33 2.82 0.66
N GLU A 328 7.30 2.44 1.40
CA GLU A 328 7.33 1.56 2.57
C GLU A 328 6.41 0.35 2.33
N ALA A 329 6.98 -0.81 1.98
CA ALA A 329 6.20 -2.02 1.74
C ALA A 329 6.47 -3.10 2.80
N SER A 330 5.43 -3.85 3.17
CA SER A 330 5.48 -4.87 4.23
C SER A 330 4.41 -5.98 4.05
N ASP A 331 4.45 -7.03 4.87
CA ASP A 331 3.51 -8.17 4.85
C ASP A 331 3.47 -8.94 3.51
N ARG A 332 2.30 -9.17 2.91
CA ARG A 332 2.17 -9.80 1.58
C ARG A 332 2.01 -8.77 0.44
N ALA A 333 2.48 -7.54 0.64
CA ALA A 333 2.37 -6.50 -0.36
C ALA A 333 3.05 -6.88 -1.68
N LEU A 334 2.44 -6.49 -2.80
CA LEU A 334 2.98 -6.64 -4.14
C LEU A 334 3.17 -5.26 -4.76
N VAL A 335 4.39 -4.91 -5.16
CA VAL A 335 4.69 -3.62 -5.78
C VAL A 335 5.42 -3.82 -7.11
N THR A 336 4.82 -3.29 -8.17
CA THR A 336 5.37 -3.24 -9.53
C THR A 336 5.62 -1.79 -9.93
N LEU A 337 6.88 -1.45 -10.22
CA LEU A 337 7.28 -0.12 -10.70
C LEU A 337 7.99 -0.27 -12.05
N ASN A 338 7.23 -0.17 -13.13
CA ASN A 338 7.75 -0.24 -14.49
C ASN A 338 8.10 1.17 -15.00
N GLY A 339 9.32 1.59 -14.69
CA GLY A 339 9.92 2.88 -15.01
C GLY A 339 11.07 3.20 -14.04
N LYS A 340 11.77 4.33 -14.23
CA LYS A 340 12.85 4.75 -13.32
C LYS A 340 12.31 5.05 -11.91
N VAL A 341 13.10 4.73 -10.90
CA VAL A 341 12.84 5.00 -9.48
C VAL A 341 13.90 5.94 -8.96
N MET A 342 13.79 7.21 -9.33
CA MET A 342 14.75 8.25 -8.95
C MET A 342 14.07 9.62 -9.02
N ASP A 343 14.63 10.59 -8.30
CA ASP A 343 14.19 11.98 -8.39
C ASP A 343 14.68 12.60 -9.71
N ASN A 344 13.77 13.03 -10.56
CA ASN A 344 14.09 13.72 -11.81
C ASN A 344 14.38 15.22 -11.59
N ALA A 345 15.22 15.52 -10.60
CA ALA A 345 15.64 16.88 -10.22
C ALA A 345 14.49 17.79 -9.70
N SER A 346 13.62 17.27 -8.84
CA SER A 346 12.84 18.15 -7.97
C SER A 346 13.79 19.00 -7.10
N LEU A 347 13.55 20.31 -7.01
CA LEU A 347 14.40 21.26 -6.28
C LEU A 347 14.74 20.72 -4.89
N LYS A 348 16.04 20.64 -4.56
CA LYS A 348 16.64 20.19 -3.28
C LYS A 348 16.03 20.77 -2.00
N VAL A 349 15.15 21.76 -2.11
CA VAL A 349 14.56 22.52 -0.99
C VAL A 349 13.29 21.85 -0.44
N PHE A 350 12.63 20.95 -1.19
CA PHE A 350 11.36 20.34 -0.77
C PHE A 350 11.46 18.86 -0.32
N THR A 351 12.64 18.27 -0.37
CA THR A 351 12.91 16.91 0.12
C THR A 351 13.55 16.98 1.51
N GLY A 352 12.73 16.85 2.56
CA GLY A 352 13.19 16.65 3.94
C GLY A 352 13.84 15.27 4.18
N GLY A 353 14.47 14.71 3.15
CA GLY A 353 15.08 13.38 3.15
C GLY A 353 16.08 13.29 2.00
N THR A 354 17.28 12.83 2.30
CA THR A 354 18.42 12.64 1.41
C THR A 354 18.07 12.13 0.01
N ASN A 355 18.59 12.83 -1.00
CA ASN A 355 18.66 12.50 -2.43
C ASN A 355 18.35 11.03 -2.77
N GLY A 356 17.20 10.79 -3.42
CA GLY A 356 16.84 9.51 -4.01
C GLY A 356 15.46 9.06 -3.58
N SER A 357 14.72 8.46 -4.52
CA SER A 357 13.58 7.62 -4.16
C SER A 357 14.10 6.52 -3.21
N THR A 358 13.84 6.67 -1.92
CA THR A 358 14.29 5.70 -0.94
C THR A 358 13.24 4.60 -0.89
N ILE A 359 13.62 3.38 -1.25
CA ILE A 359 12.81 2.19 -1.02
C ILE A 359 13.22 1.69 0.38
N MET A 360 12.36 1.88 1.38
CA MET A 360 12.58 1.35 2.73
C MET A 360 11.67 0.16 2.97
N GLY A 361 12.21 -1.04 2.79
CA GLY A 361 11.53 -2.27 3.16
C GLY A 361 10.59 -2.83 2.09
N GLY A 362 10.75 -4.13 1.92
CA GLY A 362 9.79 -5.08 1.41
C GLY A 362 9.50 -5.07 -0.08
N SER A 363 9.89 -6.14 -0.77
CA SER A 363 9.35 -6.56 -2.08
C SER A 363 9.13 -5.44 -3.10
N VAL A 364 10.16 -4.65 -3.40
CA VAL A 364 10.16 -3.93 -4.67
C VAL A 364 10.55 -4.93 -5.74
N LEU A 365 9.58 -5.20 -6.61
CA LEU A 365 9.62 -6.06 -7.77
C LEU A 365 9.47 -7.56 -7.48
N GLU A 366 8.31 -8.09 -7.89
CA GLU A 366 8.12 -9.33 -8.66
C GLU A 366 8.07 -10.73 -8.02
N ASN A 367 6.93 -11.37 -8.23
CA ASN A 367 6.77 -12.81 -8.32
C ASN A 367 7.54 -13.35 -9.55
N TYR A 368 8.84 -13.06 -9.69
CA TYR A 368 9.65 -13.62 -10.78
C TYR A 368 9.66 -15.13 -10.64
N LYS A 369 9.73 -15.82 -11.79
CA LYS A 369 9.63 -17.28 -11.87
C LYS A 369 10.63 -18.04 -10.99
N THR A 370 11.73 -17.39 -10.60
CA THR A 370 12.77 -17.98 -9.75
C THR A 370 13.23 -17.05 -8.64
N SER A 371 13.60 -17.61 -7.50
CA SER A 371 14.32 -16.93 -6.42
C SER A 371 15.47 -17.78 -5.91
N VAL A 372 16.42 -17.17 -5.19
CA VAL A 372 17.50 -17.88 -4.51
C VAL A 372 17.07 -18.16 -3.07
N VAL A 373 16.94 -19.44 -2.74
CA VAL A 373 16.60 -19.94 -1.41
C VAL A 373 17.75 -20.82 -0.91
N ASN A 374 18.37 -20.45 0.22
CA ASN A 374 19.56 -21.15 0.75
C ASN A 374 20.68 -21.29 -0.31
N GLY A 375 20.89 -20.24 -1.11
CA GLY A 375 21.86 -20.23 -2.20
C GLY A 375 21.49 -21.00 -3.46
N VAL A 376 20.32 -21.63 -3.55
CA VAL A 376 19.89 -22.40 -4.73
C VAL A 376 18.81 -21.64 -5.48
N VAL A 377 18.98 -21.51 -6.80
CA VAL A 377 17.92 -20.98 -7.67
C VAL A 377 16.77 -21.98 -7.69
N THR A 378 15.62 -21.55 -7.20
CA THR A 378 14.41 -22.34 -7.01
C THR A 378 13.26 -21.72 -7.80
N GLU A 379 12.46 -22.53 -8.47
CA GLU A 379 11.22 -22.05 -9.11
C GLU A 379 10.18 -21.69 -8.05
N ASN A 380 9.53 -20.55 -8.25
CA ASN A 380 8.47 -20.10 -7.35
C ASN A 380 7.15 -20.76 -7.76
N PRO A 381 6.46 -21.53 -6.88
CA PRO A 381 5.29 -22.31 -7.26
C PRO A 381 3.96 -21.52 -7.42
N ALA A 382 3.95 -20.19 -7.21
CA ALA A 382 2.72 -19.40 -7.21
C ALA A 382 2.47 -18.64 -8.53
N GLY A 383 1.37 -18.98 -9.22
CA GLY A 383 0.98 -18.42 -10.53
C GLY A 383 0.79 -16.90 -10.59
N ASN A 384 0.96 -16.36 -11.81
CA ASN A 384 1.18 -14.97 -12.20
C ASN A 384 2.61 -14.48 -11.97
N HIS A 385 3.56 -15.09 -12.67
CA HIS A 385 4.94 -14.61 -12.70
C HIS A 385 5.13 -13.45 -13.66
N LEU A 386 6.12 -12.60 -13.37
CA LEU A 386 6.61 -11.61 -14.33
C LEU A 386 7.67 -12.29 -15.21
N ASP A 387 7.53 -12.13 -16.52
CA ASP A 387 8.39 -12.80 -17.51
C ASP A 387 9.77 -12.15 -17.62
N ASN A 388 9.87 -10.87 -17.27
CA ASN A 388 11.11 -10.09 -17.40
C ASN A 388 11.86 -10.03 -16.08
N GLN A 389 13.17 -10.28 -16.12
CA GLN A 389 14.03 -10.15 -14.95
C GLN A 389 14.21 -8.66 -14.60
N PRO A 390 14.04 -8.26 -13.33
CA PRO A 390 14.28 -6.88 -12.91
C PRO A 390 15.69 -6.41 -13.24
N VAL A 391 15.82 -5.16 -13.67
CA VAL A 391 17.10 -4.48 -13.92
C VAL A 391 17.20 -3.20 -13.07
N ASN A 392 18.37 -2.94 -12.50
CA ASN A 392 18.61 -1.70 -11.77
C ASN A 392 18.84 -0.51 -12.72
N ALA A 393 18.99 0.69 -12.16
CA ALA A 393 19.19 1.92 -12.94
C ALA A 393 20.48 1.93 -13.78
N ALA A 394 21.45 1.06 -13.47
CA ALA A 394 22.67 0.87 -14.25
C ALA A 394 22.52 -0.19 -15.37
N GLY A 395 21.32 -0.75 -15.56
CA GLY A 395 21.04 -1.78 -16.56
C GLY A 395 21.40 -3.20 -16.10
N GLU A 396 21.74 -3.38 -14.83
CA GLU A 396 22.17 -4.67 -14.29
C GLU A 396 21.00 -5.53 -13.82
N LYS A 397 21.00 -6.78 -14.24
CA LYS A 397 19.99 -7.79 -13.88
C LYS A 397 20.07 -8.16 -12.40
N LEU A 398 18.91 -8.19 -11.74
CA LEU A 398 18.77 -8.52 -10.33
C LEU A 398 18.15 -9.91 -10.16
N MET A 399 18.55 -10.60 -9.10
CA MET A 399 17.97 -11.85 -8.65
C MET A 399 17.32 -11.63 -7.29
N ARG A 400 16.20 -12.31 -7.04
CA ARG A 400 15.56 -12.32 -5.74
C ARG A 400 16.28 -13.28 -4.81
N PHE A 401 16.57 -12.85 -3.59
CA PHE A 401 17.11 -13.66 -2.51
C PHE A 401 16.12 -13.68 -1.34
N ASP A 402 15.81 -14.88 -0.85
CA ASP A 402 14.88 -15.09 0.25
C ASP A 402 15.67 -15.34 1.54
N LEU A 403 15.93 -14.26 2.28
CA LEU A 403 16.79 -14.27 3.47
C LEU A 403 15.96 -14.47 4.74
N LYS A 404 16.10 -15.63 5.38
CA LYS A 404 15.39 -15.92 6.64
C LYS A 404 16.01 -15.14 7.81
N ASN A 405 15.16 -14.60 8.69
CA ASN A 405 15.51 -13.89 9.90
C ASN A 405 16.43 -12.67 9.68
N PHE A 406 16.30 -11.95 8.56
CA PHE A 406 17.14 -10.81 8.20
C PHE A 406 16.34 -9.51 8.06
N GLU A 407 16.24 -8.70 9.11
CA GLU A 407 15.46 -7.44 9.09
C GLU A 407 16.26 -6.23 9.55
N ASN A 408 15.78 -5.05 9.14
CA ASN A 408 16.26 -3.74 9.59
C ASN A 408 17.79 -3.59 9.49
N SER A 409 18.37 -4.17 8.44
CA SER A 409 19.80 -4.35 8.27
C SER A 409 20.25 -3.91 6.88
N ASN A 410 21.53 -3.56 6.75
CA ASN A 410 22.13 -3.18 5.48
C ASN A 410 22.85 -4.38 4.84
N ILE A 411 22.85 -4.40 3.51
CA ILE A 411 23.62 -5.33 2.69
C ILE A 411 24.48 -4.48 1.76
N ASP A 412 25.79 -4.63 1.85
CA ASP A 412 26.71 -3.93 0.96
C ASP A 412 26.90 -4.75 -0.31
N ILE A 413 26.64 -4.12 -1.46
CA ILE A 413 26.87 -4.64 -2.80
C ILE A 413 28.15 -4.04 -3.33
N THR A 414 29.13 -4.87 -3.66
CA THR A 414 30.39 -4.40 -4.25
C THR A 414 30.21 -4.05 -5.72
N ALA A 415 31.05 -3.15 -6.23
CA ALA A 415 31.11 -2.85 -7.66
C ALA A 415 31.39 -4.11 -8.48
N ASP A 416 30.87 -4.17 -9.71
CA ASP A 416 31.19 -5.25 -10.65
C ASP A 416 32.63 -5.07 -11.16
N PRO A 417 33.55 -6.02 -10.89
CA PRO A 417 34.91 -5.93 -11.40
C PRO A 417 34.98 -6.01 -12.94
N GLY A 418 33.97 -6.58 -13.59
CA GLY A 418 33.91 -6.74 -15.05
C GLY A 418 33.18 -5.61 -15.78
N ASN A 419 32.50 -4.72 -15.07
CA ASN A 419 31.77 -3.61 -15.68
C ASN A 419 31.75 -2.36 -14.79
N ALA A 420 32.55 -1.35 -15.17
CA ALA A 420 32.66 -0.09 -14.45
C ALA A 420 31.33 0.71 -14.37
N ALA A 421 30.34 0.40 -15.24
CA ALA A 421 29.01 1.01 -15.18
C ALA A 421 28.15 0.48 -14.01
N HIS A 422 28.56 -0.59 -13.33
CA HIS A 422 27.83 -1.20 -12.21
C HIS A 422 28.55 -0.89 -10.86
N PRO A 423 28.24 0.25 -10.20
CA PRO A 423 28.94 0.71 -9.01
C PRO A 423 28.57 -0.08 -7.74
N ALA A 424 29.36 0.10 -6.69
CA ALA A 424 29.02 -0.37 -5.35
C ALA A 424 27.86 0.45 -4.75
N TYR A 425 27.01 -0.19 -3.96
CA TYR A 425 25.93 0.48 -3.23
C TYR A 425 25.50 -0.31 -2.01
N THR A 426 24.88 0.36 -1.04
CA THR A 426 24.29 -0.28 0.14
C THR A 426 22.78 -0.46 -0.08
N TYR A 427 22.31 -1.69 0.06
CA TYR A 427 20.90 -2.06 0.03
C TYR A 427 20.35 -2.14 1.45
N ARG A 428 19.29 -1.39 1.75
CA ARG A 428 18.67 -1.39 3.08
C ARG A 428 17.46 -2.31 3.12
N VAL A 429 17.53 -3.34 3.96
CA VAL A 429 16.42 -4.25 4.22
C VAL A 429 15.58 -3.70 5.36
N GLY A 430 14.28 -3.55 5.11
CA GLY A 430 13.29 -3.15 6.12
C GLY A 430 12.83 -4.33 6.98
N LYS A 431 11.58 -4.27 7.44
CA LYS A 431 10.98 -5.34 8.26
C LYS A 431 10.73 -6.61 7.43
N ASN A 432 10.93 -7.77 8.03
CA ASN A 432 10.72 -9.08 7.39
C ASN A 432 9.25 -9.32 6.99
N HIS A 433 9.06 -10.05 5.89
CA HIS A 433 7.78 -10.64 5.47
C HIS A 433 7.69 -12.06 6.02
N ASP A 434 6.82 -12.35 6.99
CA ASP A 434 6.68 -13.68 7.60
C ASP A 434 8.03 -14.29 8.07
N GLY A 435 8.95 -13.45 8.55
CA GLY A 435 10.30 -13.85 8.96
C GLY A 435 11.32 -14.02 7.81
N THR A 436 10.97 -13.66 6.58
CA THR A 436 11.84 -13.68 5.39
C THR A 436 11.95 -12.30 4.76
N ALA A 437 13.17 -11.83 4.50
CA ALA A 437 13.42 -10.65 3.68
C ALA A 437 13.60 -11.04 2.23
N TYR A 438 12.87 -10.38 1.34
CA TYR A 438 13.01 -10.53 -0.10
C TYR A 438 13.92 -9.42 -0.62
N VAL A 439 15.12 -9.80 -1.05
CA VAL A 439 16.19 -8.88 -1.46
C VAL A 439 16.44 -9.02 -2.94
N TRP A 440 16.43 -7.91 -3.66
CA TRP A 440 16.80 -7.87 -5.08
C TRP A 440 18.18 -7.32 -5.24
N ALA A 441 19.10 -8.19 -5.65
CA ALA A 441 20.49 -7.83 -5.79
C ALA A 441 21.14 -8.58 -6.97
N PRO A 442 22.26 -8.05 -7.50
CA PRO A 442 23.08 -8.77 -8.46
C PRO A 442 23.57 -10.07 -7.83
N ALA A 443 23.37 -11.17 -8.55
CA ALA A 443 23.83 -12.48 -8.12
C ALA A 443 25.21 -12.79 -8.71
N VAL A 444 26.03 -13.48 -7.91
CA VAL A 444 27.24 -14.14 -8.37
C VAL A 444 27.09 -15.65 -8.17
N GLU A 445 27.69 -16.42 -9.07
CA GLU A 445 27.53 -17.87 -9.14
C GLU A 445 28.82 -18.58 -8.72
N VAL A 446 28.71 -19.60 -7.86
CA VAL A 446 29.80 -20.50 -7.50
C VAL A 446 29.42 -21.91 -7.95
N ARG A 447 30.17 -22.45 -8.92
CA ARG A 447 29.95 -23.79 -9.49
C ARG A 447 30.93 -24.80 -8.94
N PHE A 448 30.40 -25.89 -8.42
CA PHE A 448 31.17 -27.01 -7.90
C PHE A 448 31.18 -28.14 -8.91
N TRP A 449 32.36 -28.51 -9.38
CA TRP A 449 32.58 -29.53 -10.41
C TRP A 449 33.08 -30.83 -9.80
N GLN A 450 32.76 -31.97 -10.42
CA GLN A 450 33.24 -33.29 -9.96
C GLN A 450 34.77 -33.43 -10.00
N SER A 451 35.42 -32.81 -10.97
CA SER A 451 36.87 -32.81 -11.12
C SER A 451 37.36 -31.60 -11.92
N LYS A 452 38.69 -31.39 -11.95
CA LYS A 452 39.30 -30.36 -12.80
C LYS A 452 39.11 -30.69 -14.29
N GLU A 453 39.23 -31.95 -14.66
CA GLU A 453 39.06 -32.39 -16.05
C GLU A 453 37.63 -32.15 -16.54
N ALA A 454 36.62 -32.35 -15.68
CA ALA A 454 35.23 -32.06 -16.00
C ALA A 454 34.99 -30.58 -16.25
N LEU A 455 35.59 -29.71 -15.43
CA LEU A 455 35.59 -28.27 -15.64
C LEU A 455 36.31 -27.89 -16.94
N ASP A 456 37.52 -28.40 -17.18
CA ASP A 456 38.33 -28.05 -18.34
C ASP A 456 37.67 -28.49 -19.68
N LYS A 457 36.82 -29.51 -19.64
CA LYS A 457 36.02 -30.00 -20.77
C LYS A 457 34.60 -29.42 -20.84
N ASP A 458 34.22 -28.57 -19.88
CA ASP A 458 32.87 -28.01 -19.73
C ASP A 458 31.75 -29.07 -19.73
N GLU A 459 31.99 -30.19 -19.05
CA GLU A 459 31.04 -31.31 -18.93
C GLU A 459 29.93 -30.95 -17.93
N ALA A 460 28.89 -30.24 -18.40
CA ALA A 460 27.82 -29.70 -17.55
C ALA A 460 27.08 -30.74 -16.69
N ASP A 461 26.98 -31.98 -17.15
CA ASP A 461 26.42 -33.13 -16.42
C ASP A 461 27.25 -33.54 -15.19
N LYS A 462 28.51 -33.09 -15.11
CA LYS A 462 29.44 -33.30 -14.01
C LYS A 462 29.54 -32.10 -13.06
N MET A 463 28.64 -31.13 -13.18
CA MET A 463 28.48 -30.09 -12.16
C MET A 463 27.66 -30.65 -10.99
N ILE A 464 28.23 -30.60 -9.79
CA ILE A 464 27.62 -31.14 -8.55
C ILE A 464 26.56 -30.17 -8.01
N ALA A 465 26.89 -28.88 -8.01
CA ALA A 465 26.01 -27.83 -7.51
C ALA A 465 26.37 -26.49 -8.16
N SER A 466 25.36 -25.65 -8.34
CA SER A 466 25.53 -24.23 -8.58
C SER A 466 24.86 -23.48 -7.43
N LEU A 467 25.66 -22.69 -6.71
CA LEU A 467 25.19 -21.86 -5.60
C LEU A 467 25.30 -20.39 -5.98
N SER A 468 24.29 -19.60 -5.65
CA SER A 468 24.28 -18.16 -5.85
C SER A 468 24.38 -17.42 -4.52
N THR A 469 25.08 -16.30 -4.51
CA THR A 469 25.02 -15.32 -3.40
C THR A 469 24.93 -13.91 -3.96
N ILE A 470 24.69 -12.95 -3.09
CA ILE A 470 24.67 -11.53 -3.43
C ILE A 470 26.11 -11.09 -3.74
N ARG A 471 26.31 -10.30 -4.82
CA ARG A 471 27.64 -9.77 -5.15
C ARG A 471 28.22 -8.98 -3.97
N GLY A 472 29.46 -9.29 -3.61
CA GLY A 472 30.16 -8.72 -2.47
C GLY A 472 29.93 -9.46 -1.15
N ASN A 473 29.14 -10.54 -1.15
CA ASN A 473 28.80 -11.29 0.06
C ASN A 473 29.27 -12.74 0.00
N LYS A 474 29.17 -13.42 1.15
CA LYS A 474 29.61 -14.80 1.37
C LYS A 474 28.49 -15.78 1.01
N LEU A 475 28.81 -17.04 0.72
CA LEU A 475 27.79 -18.07 0.48
C LEU A 475 26.89 -18.27 1.72
N GLY A 476 27.48 -18.29 2.92
CA GLY A 476 26.73 -18.46 4.16
C GLY A 476 25.75 -17.32 4.49
N PHE A 477 25.93 -16.13 3.90
CA PHE A 477 25.04 -14.99 4.10
C PHE A 477 23.61 -15.30 3.63
N VAL A 478 23.47 -16.00 2.51
CA VAL A 478 22.17 -16.39 1.94
C VAL A 478 21.74 -17.79 2.39
N GLY A 479 22.37 -18.34 3.44
CA GLY A 479 22.09 -19.68 3.96
C GLY A 479 22.61 -20.83 3.09
N ALA A 480 23.49 -20.56 2.12
CA ALA A 480 24.04 -21.59 1.24
C ALA A 480 24.98 -22.52 2.00
N LYS A 481 24.93 -23.81 1.65
CA LYS A 481 25.84 -24.85 2.18
C LYS A 481 26.71 -25.38 1.04
N VAL A 482 28.02 -25.39 1.27
CA VAL A 482 28.98 -26.01 0.35
C VAL A 482 28.64 -27.50 0.20
N PRO A 483 28.59 -28.04 -1.02
CA PRO A 483 28.26 -29.45 -1.23
C PRO A 483 29.34 -30.37 -0.66
N GLU A 484 28.95 -31.60 -0.34
CA GLU A 484 29.90 -32.65 -0.01
C GLU A 484 30.80 -32.94 -1.22
N ALA A 485 32.06 -33.28 -0.94
CA ALA A 485 32.99 -33.66 -1.99
C ALA A 485 32.53 -34.96 -2.66
N PRO A 486 32.73 -35.11 -3.99
CA PRO A 486 32.50 -36.37 -4.68
C PRO A 486 33.28 -37.52 -4.05
N LYS A 487 32.87 -38.74 -4.39
CA LYS A 487 33.60 -39.94 -3.98
C LYS A 487 35.05 -39.84 -4.42
N ALA A 488 35.96 -39.93 -3.46
CA ALA A 488 37.39 -39.88 -3.74
C ALA A 488 37.82 -41.05 -4.63
N PRO A 489 38.78 -40.85 -5.54
CA PRO A 489 39.43 -41.94 -6.27
C PRO A 489 40.01 -42.99 -5.32
N ALA A 490 40.14 -44.24 -5.81
CA ALA A 490 40.70 -45.33 -5.01
C ALA A 490 42.09 -44.94 -4.45
N GLY A 491 42.29 -45.19 -3.15
CA GLY A 491 43.55 -44.85 -2.47
C GLY A 491 43.72 -43.38 -2.10
N LYS A 492 42.71 -42.52 -2.29
CA LYS A 492 42.75 -41.09 -1.94
C LYS A 492 41.64 -40.68 -0.97
N VAL A 493 41.86 -39.56 -0.29
CA VAL A 493 40.87 -38.87 0.57
C VAL A 493 40.73 -37.41 0.14
N PHE A 494 39.52 -36.86 0.31
CA PHE A 494 39.28 -35.44 0.05
C PHE A 494 40.18 -34.57 0.93
N SER A 495 40.78 -33.55 0.32
CA SER A 495 41.66 -32.60 1.00
C SER A 495 40.94 -31.26 1.18
N HIS A 496 40.62 -30.60 0.06
CA HIS A 496 39.93 -29.31 0.04
C HIS A 496 39.40 -29.03 -1.37
N TRP A 497 38.56 -28.01 -1.48
CA TRP A 497 38.12 -27.43 -2.73
C TRP A 497 39.14 -26.40 -3.22
N VAL A 498 39.33 -26.25 -4.53
CA VAL A 498 40.23 -25.27 -5.15
C VAL A 498 39.44 -24.35 -6.07
N ASN A 499 39.67 -23.04 -5.95
CA ASN A 499 39.16 -22.05 -6.89
C ASN A 499 40.00 -22.10 -8.18
N ALA A 500 39.34 -22.38 -9.30
CA ALA A 500 40.00 -22.57 -10.59
C ALA A 500 40.71 -21.32 -11.12
N ASN A 501 40.18 -20.13 -10.84
CA ASN A 501 40.75 -18.86 -11.31
C ASN A 501 42.05 -18.51 -10.57
N THR A 502 42.12 -18.81 -9.27
CA THR A 502 43.27 -18.43 -8.43
C THR A 502 44.25 -19.57 -8.16
N GLY A 503 43.83 -20.82 -8.37
CA GLY A 503 44.60 -22.02 -7.99
C GLY A 503 44.74 -22.21 -6.47
N ARG A 504 44.07 -21.39 -5.65
CA ARG A 504 44.15 -21.43 -4.19
C ARG A 504 43.00 -22.26 -3.60
N ALA A 505 43.18 -22.69 -2.36
CA ALA A 505 42.11 -23.31 -1.59
C ALA A 505 40.88 -22.38 -1.55
N PHE A 506 39.72 -22.94 -1.87
CA PHE A 506 38.45 -22.24 -1.89
C PHE A 506 37.99 -21.93 -0.45
N ASP A 507 37.69 -20.67 -0.18
CA ASP A 507 37.12 -20.20 1.09
C ASP A 507 35.67 -19.75 0.88
N SER A 508 34.72 -20.52 1.41
CA SER A 508 33.30 -20.18 1.34
C SER A 508 32.90 -18.98 2.21
N ASN A 509 33.79 -18.55 3.10
CA ASN A 509 33.60 -17.38 3.97
C ASN A 509 34.21 -16.11 3.40
N ALA A 510 34.80 -16.15 2.20
CA ALA A 510 35.20 -14.98 1.45
C ALA A 510 33.99 -14.31 0.78
N ALA A 511 34.10 -13.00 0.52
CA ALA A 511 33.13 -12.27 -0.29
C ALA A 511 33.37 -12.54 -1.78
N PHE A 512 32.29 -12.77 -2.53
CA PHE A 512 32.36 -13.08 -3.97
C PHE A 512 31.91 -11.90 -4.81
N SER A 513 32.77 -11.37 -5.68
CA SER A 513 32.45 -10.24 -6.56
C SER A 513 32.43 -10.61 -8.05
N GLU A 514 33.12 -11.67 -8.45
CA GLU A 514 33.15 -12.17 -9.83
C GLU A 514 31.82 -12.83 -10.20
N GLN A 515 31.34 -12.60 -11.43
CA GLN A 515 30.07 -13.18 -11.90
C GLN A 515 30.02 -14.71 -11.77
N ARG A 516 31.15 -15.39 -11.98
CA ARG A 516 31.25 -16.83 -11.88
C ARG A 516 32.60 -17.26 -11.27
N THR A 517 32.53 -18.08 -10.22
CA THR A 517 33.68 -18.77 -9.64
C THR A 517 33.51 -20.27 -9.84
N ASN A 518 34.49 -20.92 -10.47
CA ASN A 518 34.50 -22.38 -10.63
C ASN A 518 35.39 -23.03 -9.57
N VAL A 519 34.91 -24.13 -9.02
CA VAL A 519 35.54 -24.83 -7.90
C VAL A 519 35.58 -26.34 -8.18
N TYR A 520 36.72 -26.98 -7.93
CA TYR A 520 36.88 -28.44 -8.09
C TYR A 520 37.59 -29.06 -6.87
N PRO A 521 37.37 -30.36 -6.57
CA PRO A 521 37.92 -31.01 -5.40
C PRO A 521 39.37 -31.45 -5.65
N VAL A 522 40.20 -31.36 -4.63
CA VAL A 522 41.54 -31.93 -4.60
C VAL A 522 41.60 -33.06 -3.58
N TYR A 523 42.23 -34.16 -3.98
CA TYR A 523 42.40 -35.35 -3.16
C TYR A 523 43.87 -35.60 -2.87
N LYS A 524 44.17 -36.11 -1.67
CA LYS A 524 45.51 -36.54 -1.24
C LYS A 524 45.53 -38.04 -1.00
N ASP A 525 46.70 -38.66 -1.07
CA ASP A 525 46.82 -40.09 -0.82
C ASP A 525 46.39 -40.44 0.59
N VAL A 526 45.72 -41.59 0.74
CA VAL A 526 45.43 -42.18 2.05
C VAL A 526 46.78 -42.42 2.72
N PRO A 527 46.99 -41.93 3.97
CA PRO A 527 48.25 -42.18 4.68
C PRO A 527 48.58 -43.67 4.67
N ALA A 528 49.79 -44.04 4.24
CA ALA A 528 50.27 -45.41 4.25
C ALA A 528 50.39 -45.89 5.71
N GLY A 529 49.29 -46.46 6.23
CA GLY A 529 49.20 -46.89 7.63
C GLY A 529 47.82 -47.37 8.08
N GLY A 530 46.93 -47.76 7.16
CA GLY A 530 45.60 -48.24 7.47
C GLY A 530 45.34 -49.65 6.95
N ASN A 531 45.90 -50.68 7.63
CA ASN A 531 45.22 -51.96 7.87
C ASN A 531 45.98 -52.81 8.92
N ASN A 532 45.28 -53.14 10.01
CA ASN A 532 45.55 -54.19 11.00
C ASN A 532 46.98 -54.34 11.55
N SER A 533 47.26 -53.68 12.69
CA SER A 533 48.05 -54.34 13.73
C SER A 533 47.10 -54.98 14.74
N THR A 534 46.91 -56.29 14.62
CA THR A 534 46.48 -57.12 15.74
C THR A 534 47.55 -57.00 16.83
N LYS A 535 47.40 -56.05 17.76
CA LYS A 535 48.06 -56.19 19.06
C LYS A 535 47.43 -57.40 19.73
N LYS A 536 48.20 -58.49 19.78
CA LYS A 536 47.94 -59.71 20.56
C LYS A 536 47.28 -59.34 21.89
N VAL A 537 46.04 -59.80 22.09
CA VAL A 537 45.46 -59.89 23.43
C VAL A 537 46.21 -61.00 24.15
N VAL A 538 47.22 -60.64 24.93
CA VAL A 538 47.70 -61.49 26.01
C VAL A 538 46.76 -61.25 27.18
N LYS A 539 45.92 -62.26 27.49
CA LYS A 539 45.16 -62.31 28.73
C LYS A 539 46.15 -62.28 29.89
N VAL A 540 46.25 -61.16 30.59
CA VAL A 540 46.78 -61.09 31.95
C VAL A 540 45.61 -60.80 32.87
N HIS A 541 45.48 -61.64 33.90
CA HIS A 541 44.36 -61.65 34.83
C HIS A 541 44.13 -60.28 35.48
N LYS A 542 42.87 -59.84 35.47
CA LYS A 542 42.41 -58.70 36.28
C LYS A 542 42.58 -59.04 37.76
N VAL A 543 43.45 -58.30 38.44
CA VAL A 543 43.30 -57.99 39.85
C VAL A 543 42.88 -56.53 39.93
N SER A 544 41.70 -56.28 40.47
CA SER A 544 41.08 -54.95 40.59
C SER A 544 41.92 -54.00 41.46
N PRO A 545 42.14 -52.74 41.06
CA PRO A 545 42.59 -51.71 41.99
C PRO A 545 41.39 -51.08 42.68
N ARG A 546 41.40 -51.21 44.01
CA ARG A 546 40.76 -50.29 44.96
C ARG A 546 41.35 -48.89 44.80
N THR A 547 40.46 -47.90 44.83
CA THR A 547 40.59 -46.54 45.42
C THR A 547 41.99 -46.07 45.87
N GLY A 548 42.41 -44.89 45.41
CA GLY A 548 43.39 -44.05 46.10
C GLY A 548 44.07 -43.00 45.22
N ASP A 549 43.94 -41.74 45.63
CA ASP A 549 44.77 -40.55 45.31
C ASP A 549 44.61 -39.94 43.90
N ALA A 550 43.80 -38.89 43.68
CA ALA A 550 43.62 -37.62 44.40
C ALA A 550 44.86 -36.72 44.48
N SER A 551 45.55 -36.53 43.35
CA SER A 551 46.47 -35.39 43.19
C SER A 551 46.64 -35.02 41.72
N MET A 552 45.70 -34.23 41.17
CA MET A 552 45.92 -33.33 40.00
C MET A 552 44.67 -32.51 39.61
N ILE A 553 43.51 -32.69 40.27
CA ILE A 553 42.28 -31.91 39.99
C ILE A 553 42.27 -30.52 40.68
N PHE A 554 43.21 -30.25 41.60
CA PHE A 554 43.23 -28.97 42.34
C PHE A 554 43.85 -27.77 41.60
N LEU A 555 44.54 -27.96 40.47
CA LEU A 555 45.22 -26.83 39.81
C LEU A 555 44.33 -26.02 38.85
N TYR A 556 43.18 -26.54 38.41
CA TYR A 556 42.30 -25.84 37.46
C TYR A 556 40.98 -25.34 38.09
N GLY A 557 40.63 -25.77 39.31
CA GLY A 557 39.44 -25.31 40.02
C GLY A 557 39.62 -23.98 40.78
N GLY A 558 40.84 -23.62 41.18
CA GLY A 558 41.11 -22.40 41.95
C GLY A 558 41.12 -21.10 41.13
N LEU A 559 41.44 -21.18 39.83
CA LEU A 559 41.57 -20.01 38.95
C LEU A 559 40.22 -19.44 38.50
N VAL A 560 39.16 -20.27 38.44
CA VAL A 560 37.84 -19.83 37.97
C VAL A 560 37.01 -19.24 39.11
N VAL A 561 37.21 -19.68 40.36
CA VAL A 561 36.47 -19.15 41.53
C VAL A 561 37.01 -17.79 41.97
N GLY A 562 38.33 -17.55 41.87
CA GLY A 562 38.95 -16.26 42.22
C GLY A 562 38.49 -15.08 41.35
N ALA A 563 38.30 -15.31 40.04
CA ALA A 563 37.85 -14.27 39.13
C ALA A 563 36.40 -13.82 39.38
N VAL A 564 35.53 -14.75 39.80
CA VAL A 564 34.11 -14.46 40.07
C VAL A 564 33.95 -13.67 41.37
N VAL A 565 34.76 -13.95 42.40
CA VAL A 565 34.68 -13.23 43.69
C VAL A 565 35.18 -11.78 43.57
N VAL A 566 36.25 -11.54 42.81
CA VAL A 566 36.77 -10.18 42.58
C VAL A 566 35.76 -9.30 41.80
N LEU A 567 35.06 -9.90 40.83
CA LEU A 567 34.02 -9.18 40.07
C LEU A 567 32.82 -8.79 40.95
N MET A 568 32.39 -9.68 41.87
CA MET A 568 31.29 -9.37 42.79
C MET A 568 31.65 -8.30 43.83
N VAL A 569 32.90 -8.26 44.31
CA VAL A 569 33.35 -7.24 45.27
C VAL A 569 33.46 -5.86 44.60
N LEU A 570 33.95 -5.79 43.35
CA LEU A 570 33.99 -4.53 42.58
C LEU A 570 32.59 -3.97 42.26
N ILE A 571 31.61 -4.84 41.99
CA ILE A 571 30.21 -4.42 41.77
C ILE A 571 29.57 -3.92 43.07
N LYS A 572 29.93 -4.47 44.23
CA LYS A 572 29.39 -4.04 45.53
C LYS A 572 30.00 -2.71 46.01
N ILE A 573 31.25 -2.40 45.65
CA ILE A 573 31.92 -1.13 46.02
C ILE A 573 31.44 0.04 45.15
N ARG A 574 31.09 -0.18 43.87
CA ARG A 574 30.50 0.86 42.99
C ARG A 574 29.05 1.24 43.30
N ARG A 575 28.37 0.53 44.21
CA ARG A 575 27.01 0.87 44.69
C ARG A 575 26.99 1.58 46.04
N ARG A 576 28.14 1.94 46.60
CA ARG A 576 28.27 2.72 47.85
C ARG A 576 29.31 3.86 47.76
N ALA A 577 29.56 4.37 46.54
CA ALA A 577 30.30 5.60 46.31
C ALA A 577 29.40 6.61 45.59
#